data_AF-A0A969L152-F1
#
_entry.id   AF-A0A969L152-F1
#
_cell.length_a   1.000
_cell.length_b   1.000
_cell.length_c   1.000
_cell.angle_alpha   90.00
_cell.angle_beta   90.00
_cell.angle_gamma   90.00
#
_symmetry.space_group_name_H-M   'P 1'
#
loop_
_entity.id
_entity.type
_entity.pdbx_description
1 polymer ?
#
loop_
_entity_poly.entity_id
_entity_poly.type
_entity_poly.pdbx_seq_one_letter_code
_entity_poly.pdbx_strand_id
1 'polypeptide(L)'
;MTTSEIKAGYILDYISGEQVKATPEEVEAVQVFARRLVEDYGYPKTHLHTRPQFRVRRRPSDEEKSYPIDIAVFMSDKRIEDNLFLIVECKKKNRKDGLAQLKIYMALSPAEVGVWFNGQDHIYLRKVVHKDGRQTYVELPNIPRFGQRIEDIGFFRRKDLKKPSNLKAVFRDIRNHLAGNVTGITRDEALAQEIVNVLFCKIYDEVNTGVDEVVTFRSGHNESPKDVQKRILDLFENKVKPEYADVFLTETLSRLMLTVLPMW
;
A
#
# COMPACT_ATOMS: atom_id res chain seq x y z
N MET A 1 -35.69 3.30 10.11
CA MET A 1 -34.90 2.11 9.77
C MET A 1 -34.45 1.47 11.07
N THR A 2 -34.92 0.26 11.35
CA THR A 2 -34.53 -0.51 12.53
C THR A 2 -33.06 -0.90 12.41
N THR A 3 -32.19 -0.29 13.22
CA THR A 3 -30.83 -0.79 13.44
C THR A 3 -30.94 -2.18 14.06
N SER A 4 -30.86 -3.23 13.23
CA SER A 4 -30.76 -4.60 13.75
C SER A 4 -29.53 -4.66 14.66
N GLU A 5 -29.70 -5.15 15.88
CA GLU A 5 -28.56 -5.32 16.79
C GLU A 5 -27.47 -6.17 16.12
N ILE A 6 -26.21 -5.76 16.29
CA ILE A 6 -25.06 -6.50 15.77
C ILE A 6 -24.91 -7.77 16.61
N LYS A 7 -24.88 -8.93 15.96
CA LYS A 7 -24.70 -10.22 16.64
C LYS A 7 -23.41 -10.23 17.46
N ALA A 8 -23.41 -10.90 18.61
CA ALA A 8 -22.20 -11.07 19.42
C ALA A 8 -21.07 -11.71 18.57
N GLY A 9 -19.89 -11.08 18.57
CA GLY A 9 -18.75 -11.53 17.76
C GLY A 9 -18.84 -11.19 16.27
N TYR A 10 -19.75 -10.30 15.87
CA TYR A 10 -19.85 -9.74 14.52
C TYR A 10 -19.52 -8.25 14.50
N ILE A 11 -19.18 -7.73 13.32
CA ILE A 11 -19.01 -6.31 13.01
C ILE A 11 -19.75 -5.99 11.71
N LEU A 12 -19.95 -4.71 11.42
CA LEU A 12 -20.42 -4.27 10.11
C LEU A 12 -19.24 -4.13 9.15
N ASP A 13 -19.31 -4.81 8.01
CA ASP A 13 -18.37 -4.64 6.91
C ASP A 13 -18.43 -3.20 6.38
N TYR A 14 -17.27 -2.57 6.25
CA TYR A 14 -17.16 -1.14 5.95
C TYR A 14 -17.70 -0.78 4.56
N ILE A 15 -17.68 -1.71 3.60
CA ILE A 15 -18.07 -1.45 2.21
C ILE A 15 -19.54 -1.79 1.97
N SER A 16 -19.95 -3.01 2.34
CA SER A 16 -21.29 -3.55 2.10
C SER A 16 -22.31 -3.17 3.18
N GLY A 17 -21.85 -2.89 4.41
CA GLY A 17 -22.73 -2.72 5.57
C GLY A 17 -23.31 -4.03 6.13
N GLU A 18 -22.91 -5.18 5.60
CA GLU A 18 -23.37 -6.49 6.08
C GLU A 18 -22.70 -6.89 7.41
N GLN A 19 -23.40 -7.66 8.25
CA GLN A 19 -22.82 -8.22 9.46
C GLN A 19 -21.89 -9.40 9.12
N VAL A 20 -20.63 -9.31 9.53
CA VAL A 20 -19.59 -10.33 9.29
C VAL A 20 -18.93 -10.74 10.59
N LYS A 21 -18.48 -11.99 10.69
CA LYS A 21 -17.83 -12.50 11.90
C LYS A 21 -16.52 -11.76 12.14
N ALA A 22 -16.32 -11.27 13.35
CA ALA A 22 -15.15 -10.51 13.79
C ALA A 22 -13.93 -11.43 14.01
N THR A 23 -13.48 -12.10 12.95
CA THR A 23 -12.23 -12.90 13.01
C THR A 23 -11.01 -11.97 13.03
N PRO A 24 -9.84 -12.42 13.52
CA PRO A 24 -8.63 -11.59 13.50
C PRO A 24 -8.26 -11.10 12.09
N GLU A 25 -8.37 -11.96 11.07
CA GLU A 25 -8.09 -11.58 9.68
C GLU A 25 -9.07 -10.52 9.17
N GLU A 26 -10.36 -10.67 9.50
CA GLU A 26 -11.38 -9.70 9.13
C GLU A 26 -11.11 -8.33 9.76
N VAL A 27 -10.87 -8.30 11.07
CA VAL A 27 -10.70 -7.06 11.84
C VAL A 27 -9.37 -6.38 11.53
N GLU A 28 -8.29 -7.14 11.43
CA GLU A 28 -6.92 -6.60 11.35
C GLU A 28 -6.41 -6.41 9.92
N ALA A 29 -6.97 -7.12 8.93
CA ALA A 29 -6.54 -7.04 7.54
C ALA A 29 -7.66 -6.52 6.62
N VAL A 30 -8.76 -7.26 6.46
CA VAL A 30 -9.81 -6.96 5.45
C VAL A 30 -10.43 -5.59 5.69
N GLN A 31 -10.96 -5.34 6.89
CA GLN A 31 -11.62 -4.07 7.21
C GLN A 31 -10.64 -2.89 7.26
N VAL A 32 -9.40 -3.13 7.66
CA VAL A 32 -8.34 -2.11 7.64
C VAL A 32 -8.02 -1.69 6.21
N PHE A 33 -7.80 -2.65 5.31
CA PHE A 33 -7.44 -2.34 3.93
C PHE A 33 -8.61 -1.75 3.14
N ALA A 34 -9.84 -2.22 3.40
CA ALA A 34 -11.06 -1.63 2.85
C ALA A 34 -11.21 -0.15 3.21
N ARG A 35 -10.90 0.23 4.46
CA ARG A 35 -10.87 1.64 4.88
C ARG A 35 -9.77 2.42 4.18
N ARG A 36 -8.55 1.88 4.12
CA ARG A 36 -7.42 2.53 3.40
C ARG A 36 -7.78 2.83 1.95
N LEU A 37 -8.39 1.89 1.23
CA LEU A 37 -8.81 2.08 -0.15
C LEU A 37 -9.76 3.28 -0.32
N VAL A 38 -10.68 3.49 0.62
CA VAL A 38 -11.63 4.62 0.57
C VAL A 38 -11.00 5.91 1.08
N GLU A 39 -10.41 5.87 2.28
CA GLU A 39 -10.00 7.05 3.04
C GLU A 39 -8.66 7.62 2.55
N ASP A 40 -7.71 6.76 2.20
CA ASP A 40 -6.38 7.18 1.77
C ASP A 40 -6.25 7.17 0.24
N TYR A 41 -6.73 6.13 -0.43
CA TYR A 41 -6.63 6.00 -1.89
C TYR A 41 -7.81 6.61 -2.66
N GLY A 42 -8.88 7.01 -1.96
CA GLY A 42 -9.99 7.77 -2.53
C GLY A 42 -10.94 6.95 -3.41
N TYR A 43 -10.90 5.62 -3.36
CA TYR A 43 -11.83 4.79 -4.13
C TYR A 43 -13.25 4.92 -3.56
N PRO A 44 -14.27 5.22 -4.39
CA PRO A 44 -15.65 5.20 -3.94
C PRO A 44 -16.06 3.80 -3.48
N LYS A 45 -16.85 3.69 -2.40
CA LYS A 45 -17.39 2.38 -1.96
C LYS A 45 -18.16 1.65 -3.06
N THR A 46 -18.80 2.41 -3.97
CA THR A 46 -19.49 1.86 -5.16
C THR A 46 -18.56 1.12 -6.12
N HIS A 47 -17.25 1.35 -6.07
CA HIS A 47 -16.24 0.64 -6.87
C HIS A 47 -15.61 -0.55 -6.14
N LEU A 48 -15.87 -0.71 -4.83
CA LEU A 48 -15.35 -1.81 -4.02
C LEU A 48 -16.40 -2.91 -3.84
N HIS A 49 -15.96 -4.16 -3.78
CA HIS A 49 -16.82 -5.29 -3.48
C HIS A 49 -16.14 -6.22 -2.47
N THR A 50 -16.79 -6.41 -1.32
CA THR A 50 -16.34 -7.29 -0.24
C THR A 50 -17.36 -8.41 0.00
N ARG A 51 -18.66 -8.12 -0.10
CA ARG A 51 -19.74 -9.07 0.24
C ARG A 51 -20.86 -9.13 -0.83
N PRO A 52 -21.38 -10.34 -1.11
CA PRO A 52 -20.66 -11.62 -0.94
C PRO A 52 -19.31 -11.56 -1.67
N GLN A 53 -18.30 -12.33 -1.27
CA GLN A 53 -16.97 -12.19 -1.88
C GLN A 53 -17.02 -12.40 -3.40
N PHE A 54 -16.37 -11.51 -4.15
CA PHE A 54 -16.22 -11.68 -5.59
C PHE A 54 -15.42 -12.96 -5.86
N ARG A 55 -15.79 -13.71 -6.89
CA ARG A 55 -15.13 -14.97 -7.20
C ARG A 55 -14.45 -14.91 -8.57
N VAL A 56 -13.26 -15.49 -8.64
CA VAL A 56 -12.52 -15.72 -9.88
C VAL A 56 -12.34 -17.20 -10.14
N ARG A 57 -11.87 -17.54 -11.34
CA ARG A 57 -11.51 -18.90 -11.70
C ARG A 57 -10.30 -19.36 -10.91
N ARG A 58 -10.26 -20.63 -10.54
CA ARG A 58 -9.09 -21.24 -9.87
C ARG A 58 -8.11 -21.82 -10.88
N ARG A 59 -8.61 -22.27 -12.03
CA ARG A 59 -7.85 -22.84 -13.15
C ARG A 59 -8.42 -22.32 -14.47
N PRO A 60 -7.61 -22.29 -15.55
CA PRO A 60 -8.09 -21.85 -16.87
C PRO A 60 -9.30 -22.62 -17.39
N SER A 61 -9.38 -23.92 -17.07
CA SER A 61 -10.43 -24.84 -17.51
C SER A 61 -11.73 -24.74 -16.72
N ASP A 62 -11.76 -23.96 -15.63
CA ASP A 62 -12.95 -23.89 -14.78
C ASP A 62 -14.04 -23.06 -15.46
N GLU A 63 -15.21 -23.67 -15.67
CA GLU A 63 -16.40 -22.95 -16.14
C GLU A 63 -17.00 -22.08 -15.03
N GLU A 64 -16.95 -22.57 -13.78
CA GLU A 64 -17.45 -21.85 -12.61
C GLU A 64 -16.36 -21.06 -11.87
N LYS A 65 -16.73 -19.85 -11.44
CA LYS A 65 -15.90 -19.03 -10.56
C LYS A 65 -16.11 -19.44 -9.12
N SER A 66 -15.16 -20.18 -8.56
CA SER A 66 -15.28 -20.75 -7.22
C SER A 66 -14.37 -20.10 -6.18
N TYR A 67 -13.34 -19.37 -6.59
CA TYR A 67 -12.33 -18.88 -5.67
C TYR A 67 -12.63 -17.45 -5.18
N PRO A 68 -12.90 -17.23 -3.88
CA PRO A 68 -13.21 -15.91 -3.34
C PRO A 68 -11.98 -14.98 -3.26
N ILE A 69 -12.21 -13.69 -3.46
CA ILE A 69 -11.26 -12.59 -3.21
C ILE A 69 -11.80 -11.75 -2.06
N ASP A 70 -10.92 -11.33 -1.15
CA ASP A 70 -11.32 -10.57 0.05
C ASP A 70 -11.86 -9.17 -0.29
N ILE A 71 -11.16 -8.46 -1.18
CA ILE A 71 -11.60 -7.16 -1.69
C ILE A 71 -11.32 -7.09 -3.19
N ALA A 72 -12.37 -6.83 -3.98
CA ALA A 72 -12.27 -6.53 -5.40
C ALA A 72 -12.54 -5.05 -5.65
N VAL A 73 -11.74 -4.42 -6.51
CA VAL A 73 -11.86 -3.01 -6.89
C VAL A 73 -12.04 -2.92 -8.40
N PHE A 74 -13.04 -2.15 -8.82
CA PHE A 74 -13.47 -2.03 -10.21
C PHE A 74 -13.27 -0.61 -10.75
N MET A 75 -13.04 -0.49 -12.06
CA MET A 75 -12.97 0.80 -12.75
C MET A 75 -14.34 1.48 -12.91
N SER A 76 -15.42 0.75 -12.67
CA SER A 76 -16.80 1.25 -12.73
C SER A 76 -17.65 0.65 -11.62
N ASP A 77 -18.59 1.45 -11.12
CA ASP A 77 -19.66 1.08 -10.19
C ASP A 77 -20.56 -0.08 -10.67
N LYS A 78 -20.57 -0.41 -11.97
CA LYS A 78 -21.26 -1.59 -12.51
C LYS A 78 -20.65 -2.91 -12.01
N ARG A 79 -19.39 -2.90 -11.57
CA ARG A 79 -18.67 -4.06 -10.99
C ARG A 79 -18.72 -5.34 -11.85
N ILE A 80 -18.66 -5.19 -13.17
CA ILE A 80 -18.53 -6.33 -14.09
C ILE A 80 -17.08 -6.83 -14.11
N GLU A 81 -16.87 -8.11 -14.43
CA GLU A 81 -15.55 -8.75 -14.40
C GLU A 81 -14.51 -8.02 -15.27
N ASP A 82 -14.88 -7.60 -16.47
CA ASP A 82 -13.97 -6.90 -17.40
C ASP A 82 -13.41 -5.60 -16.81
N ASN A 83 -14.11 -5.02 -15.82
CA ASN A 83 -13.68 -3.81 -15.12
C ASN A 83 -12.93 -4.10 -13.82
N LEU A 84 -12.68 -5.37 -13.48
CA LEU A 84 -11.89 -5.74 -12.30
C LEU A 84 -10.45 -5.26 -12.49
N PHE A 85 -10.01 -4.37 -11.60
CA PHE A 85 -8.74 -3.67 -11.76
C PHE A 85 -7.73 -4.06 -10.68
N LEU A 86 -8.17 -4.07 -9.42
CA LEU A 86 -7.32 -4.39 -8.29
C LEU A 86 -7.97 -5.46 -7.43
N ILE A 87 -7.16 -6.42 -6.97
CA ILE A 87 -7.58 -7.45 -6.04
C ILE A 87 -6.71 -7.42 -4.78
N VAL A 88 -7.32 -7.66 -3.63
CA VAL A 88 -6.64 -7.73 -2.34
C VAL A 88 -6.83 -9.13 -1.77
N GLU A 89 -5.71 -9.79 -1.47
CA GLU A 89 -5.64 -11.01 -0.67
C GLU A 89 -5.20 -10.63 0.75
N CYS A 90 -6.07 -10.90 1.72
CA CYS A 90 -5.80 -10.66 3.12
C CYS A 90 -5.37 -11.95 3.82
N LYS A 91 -4.51 -11.81 4.83
CA LYS A 91 -4.07 -12.92 5.69
C LYS A 91 -4.05 -12.52 7.15
N LYS A 92 -4.05 -13.52 8.04
CA LYS A 92 -3.68 -13.32 9.44
C LYS A 92 -2.27 -12.76 9.57
N LYS A 93 -2.08 -11.86 10.54
CA LYS A 93 -0.85 -11.16 10.91
C LYS A 93 0.47 -11.93 10.82
N ASN A 94 0.49 -13.19 11.24
CA ASN A 94 1.72 -14.00 11.30
C ASN A 94 1.97 -14.83 10.04
N ARG A 95 1.12 -14.73 9.02
CA ARG A 95 1.25 -15.48 7.76
C ARG A 95 1.96 -14.61 6.73
N LYS A 96 2.85 -15.23 5.96
CA LYS A 96 3.62 -14.64 4.85
C LYS A 96 3.44 -15.40 3.53
N ASP A 97 2.69 -16.49 3.57
CA ASP A 97 2.22 -17.21 2.39
C ASP A 97 0.97 -16.53 1.79
N GLY A 98 0.68 -16.85 0.53
CA GLY A 98 -0.44 -16.26 -0.21
C GLY A 98 -0.02 -15.39 -1.40
N LEU A 99 1.27 -15.07 -1.55
CA LEU A 99 1.74 -14.37 -2.75
C LEU A 99 1.55 -15.19 -4.04
N ALA A 100 1.80 -16.50 -3.97
CA ALA A 100 1.55 -17.41 -5.09
C ALA A 100 0.05 -17.49 -5.44
N GLN A 101 -0.79 -17.49 -4.40
CA GLN A 101 -2.24 -17.49 -4.52
C GLN A 101 -2.75 -16.19 -5.18
N LEU A 102 -2.26 -15.02 -4.73
CA LEU A 102 -2.54 -13.73 -5.35
C LEU A 102 -2.15 -13.72 -6.84
N LYS A 103 -0.95 -14.20 -7.19
CA LYS A 103 -0.48 -14.29 -8.58
C LYS A 103 -1.40 -15.17 -9.44
N ILE A 104 -1.94 -16.27 -8.89
CA ILE A 104 -2.90 -17.12 -9.62
C ILE A 104 -4.19 -16.34 -9.93
N TYR A 105 -4.71 -15.55 -8.98
CA TYR A 105 -5.91 -14.74 -9.23
C TYR A 105 -5.68 -13.66 -10.26
N MET A 106 -4.55 -12.96 -10.17
CA MET A 106 -4.18 -11.97 -11.16
C MET A 106 -4.05 -12.61 -12.54
N ALA A 107 -3.50 -13.82 -12.63
CA ALA A 107 -3.34 -14.53 -13.90
C ALA A 107 -4.67 -14.91 -14.56
N LEU A 108 -5.66 -15.28 -13.75
CA LEU A 108 -6.97 -15.79 -14.17
C LEU A 108 -8.07 -14.73 -14.13
N SER A 109 -7.71 -13.45 -14.07
CA SER A 109 -8.66 -12.34 -14.07
C SER A 109 -8.11 -11.14 -14.84
N PRO A 110 -8.95 -10.14 -15.16
CA PRO A 110 -8.48 -8.90 -15.79
C PRO A 110 -7.57 -8.04 -14.90
N ALA A 111 -7.62 -8.20 -13.57
CA ALA A 111 -6.94 -7.36 -12.59
C ALA A 111 -5.46 -7.08 -12.93
N GLU A 112 -5.10 -5.79 -12.99
CA GLU A 112 -3.74 -5.33 -13.27
C GLU A 112 -2.91 -5.18 -11.99
N VAL A 113 -3.57 -4.87 -10.87
CA VAL A 113 -2.91 -4.66 -9.58
C VAL A 113 -3.34 -5.71 -8.57
N GLY A 114 -2.38 -6.27 -7.85
CA GLY A 114 -2.61 -7.20 -6.77
C GLY A 114 -2.01 -6.68 -5.47
N VAL A 115 -2.74 -6.87 -4.38
CA VAL A 115 -2.27 -6.55 -3.04
C VAL A 115 -2.29 -7.81 -2.20
N TRP A 116 -1.18 -8.11 -1.55
CA TRP A 116 -1.16 -9.01 -0.42
C TRP A 116 -1.02 -8.18 0.86
N PHE A 117 -1.85 -8.43 1.86
CA PHE A 117 -1.83 -7.66 3.12
C PHE A 117 -2.18 -8.52 4.32
N ASN A 118 -1.43 -8.41 5.42
CA ASN A 118 -1.71 -9.18 6.63
C ASN A 118 -2.01 -8.32 7.88
N GLY A 119 -2.23 -7.01 7.71
CA GLY A 119 -2.40 -6.07 8.82
C GLY A 119 -1.09 -5.43 9.31
N GLN A 120 0.08 -5.96 8.93
CA GLN A 120 1.40 -5.42 9.27
C GLN A 120 2.27 -5.15 8.05
N ASP A 121 2.35 -6.13 7.17
CA ASP A 121 3.15 -6.12 5.95
C ASP A 121 2.23 -6.11 4.74
N HIS A 122 2.75 -5.60 3.63
CA HIS A 122 2.07 -5.59 2.35
C HIS A 122 3.05 -5.88 1.21
N ILE A 123 2.52 -6.40 0.11
CA ILE A 123 3.19 -6.48 -1.18
C ILE A 123 2.22 -5.96 -2.23
N TYR A 124 2.69 -5.03 -3.06
CA TYR A 124 1.93 -4.53 -4.20
C TYR A 124 2.55 -5.06 -5.49
N LEU A 125 1.74 -5.65 -6.36
CA LEU A 125 2.17 -6.22 -7.63
C LEU A 125 1.43 -5.55 -8.78
N ARG A 126 2.16 -5.31 -9.88
CA ARG A 126 1.59 -5.08 -11.21
C ARG A 126 1.74 -6.34 -12.04
N LYS A 127 0.65 -6.78 -12.66
CA LYS A 127 0.66 -7.78 -13.75
C LYS A 127 1.08 -7.08 -15.04
N VAL A 128 2.11 -7.59 -15.70
CA VAL A 128 2.57 -7.13 -17.01
C VAL A 128 2.35 -8.26 -18.00
N VAL A 129 1.52 -8.01 -19.00
CA VAL A 129 1.29 -8.93 -20.12
C VAL A 129 2.22 -8.55 -21.27
N HIS A 130 3.12 -9.45 -21.62
CA HIS A 130 4.08 -9.26 -22.71
C HIS A 130 3.44 -9.56 -24.07
N LYS A 131 4.08 -9.11 -25.15
CA LYS A 131 3.60 -9.33 -26.54
C LYS A 131 3.45 -10.82 -26.91
N ASP A 132 4.23 -11.69 -26.25
CA ASP A 132 4.20 -13.15 -26.42
C ASP A 132 3.11 -13.83 -25.57
N GLY A 133 2.28 -13.07 -24.86
CA GLY A 133 1.23 -13.57 -23.96
C GLY A 133 1.74 -14.01 -22.59
N ARG A 134 3.06 -13.98 -22.34
CA ARG A 134 3.63 -14.28 -21.03
C ARG A 134 3.22 -13.20 -20.03
N GLN A 135 2.96 -13.62 -18.81
CA GLN A 135 2.67 -12.72 -17.70
C GLN A 135 3.86 -12.65 -16.74
N THR A 136 4.26 -11.45 -16.36
CA THR A 136 5.21 -11.22 -15.27
C THR A 136 4.62 -10.33 -14.20
N TYR A 137 5.20 -10.38 -13.02
CA TYR A 137 4.77 -9.61 -11.87
C TYR A 137 5.93 -8.75 -11.40
N VAL A 138 5.71 -7.44 -11.35
CA VAL A 138 6.69 -6.48 -10.83
C VAL A 138 6.14 -5.86 -9.55
N GLU A 139 7.00 -5.69 -8.55
CA GLU A 139 6.61 -4.99 -7.33
C GLU A 139 6.40 -3.50 -7.61
N LEU A 140 5.34 -2.95 -7.03
CA LEU A 140 5.06 -1.52 -7.07
C LEU A 140 5.42 -0.89 -5.72
N PRO A 141 5.93 0.36 -5.70
CA PRO A 141 6.18 1.06 -4.45
C PRO A 141 4.89 1.43 -3.72
N ASN A 142 3.77 1.57 -4.45
CA ASN A 142 2.44 1.82 -3.92
C ASN A 142 1.38 1.35 -4.93
N ILE A 143 0.09 1.39 -4.58
CA ILE A 143 -1.03 1.22 -5.52
C ILE A 143 -1.51 2.58 -6.05
N PRO A 144 -2.09 2.66 -7.26
CA PRO A 144 -2.62 3.92 -7.78
C PRO A 144 -3.83 4.39 -6.95
N ARG A 145 -3.96 5.70 -6.75
CA ARG A 145 -5.18 6.30 -6.19
C ARG A 145 -6.31 6.28 -7.22
N PHE A 146 -7.55 6.45 -6.77
CA PHE A 146 -8.68 6.54 -7.68
C PHE A 146 -8.47 7.66 -8.71
N GLY A 147 -8.65 7.33 -9.99
CA GLY A 147 -8.42 8.23 -11.12
C GLY A 147 -6.96 8.37 -11.56
N GLN A 148 -6.00 7.72 -10.89
CA GLN A 148 -4.60 7.70 -11.32
C GLN A 148 -4.28 6.50 -12.18
N ARG A 149 -3.34 6.67 -13.11
CA ARG A 149 -2.71 5.55 -13.81
C ARG A 149 -1.61 4.95 -12.93
N ILE A 150 -1.22 3.72 -13.22
CA ILE A 150 -0.10 3.06 -12.53
C ILE A 150 1.20 3.85 -12.75
N GLU A 151 1.36 4.45 -13.93
CA GLU A 151 2.53 5.25 -14.29
C GLU A 151 2.65 6.56 -13.49
N ASP A 152 1.55 7.04 -12.90
CA ASP A 152 1.52 8.27 -12.11
C ASP A 152 1.98 8.04 -10.66
N ILE A 153 2.18 6.78 -10.24
CA ILE A 153 2.62 6.43 -8.89
C ILE A 153 3.96 7.11 -8.58
N GLY A 154 3.95 7.89 -7.50
CA GLY A 154 5.10 8.65 -7.01
C GLY A 154 5.24 10.05 -7.61
N PHE A 155 4.62 10.35 -8.75
CA PHE A 155 4.77 11.65 -9.42
C PHE A 155 3.74 12.68 -8.97
N PHE A 156 3.72 12.99 -7.67
CA PHE A 156 2.82 13.99 -7.10
C PHE A 156 3.43 15.38 -7.16
N ARG A 157 2.61 16.38 -7.50
CA ARG A 157 2.96 17.77 -7.18
C ARG A 157 2.70 18.02 -5.71
N ARG A 158 3.34 19.04 -5.13
CA ARG A 158 3.11 19.36 -3.72
C ARG A 158 1.63 19.57 -3.39
N LYS A 159 0.88 20.23 -4.27
CA LYS A 159 -0.57 20.45 -4.08
C LYS A 159 -1.42 19.18 -4.07
N ASP A 160 -0.91 18.09 -4.64
CA ASP A 160 -1.61 16.81 -4.74
C ASP A 160 -1.38 15.92 -3.50
N LEU A 161 -0.46 16.33 -2.60
CA LEU A 161 -0.18 15.60 -1.37
C LEU A 161 -1.41 15.62 -0.44
N LYS A 162 -1.72 14.45 0.10
CA LYS A 162 -2.83 14.26 1.02
C LYS A 162 -2.30 13.77 2.36
N LYS A 163 -2.80 14.38 3.44
CA LYS A 163 -2.52 13.89 4.80
C LYS A 163 -3.11 12.48 4.95
N PRO A 164 -2.37 11.53 5.54
CA PRO A 164 -2.91 10.20 5.80
C PRO A 164 -4.07 10.28 6.78
N SER A 165 -5.10 9.46 6.59
CA SER A 165 -6.22 9.35 7.54
C SER A 165 -5.77 8.84 8.91
N ASN A 166 -4.73 8.00 8.94
CA ASN A 166 -4.21 7.39 10.16
C ASN A 166 -2.67 7.40 10.20
N LEU A 167 -2.11 8.49 10.73
CA LEU A 167 -0.67 8.66 10.87
C LEU A 167 -0.02 7.58 11.76
N LYS A 168 -0.73 7.08 12.79
CA LYS A 168 -0.22 5.99 13.65
C LYS A 168 -0.04 4.69 12.87
N ALA A 169 -0.93 4.40 11.91
CA ALA A 169 -0.79 3.24 11.04
C ALA A 169 0.43 3.40 10.12
N VAL A 170 0.65 4.58 9.53
CA VAL A 170 1.83 4.86 8.69
C VAL A 170 3.13 4.64 9.46
N PHE A 171 3.28 5.20 10.66
CA PHE A 171 4.49 4.99 11.47
C PHE A 171 4.68 3.52 11.87
N ARG A 172 3.60 2.80 12.14
CA ARG A 172 3.65 1.37 12.43
C ARG A 172 4.14 0.57 11.22
N ASP A 173 3.66 0.89 10.01
CA ASP A 173 4.07 0.23 8.77
C ASP A 173 5.58 0.47 8.52
N ILE A 174 6.07 1.71 8.68
CA ILE A 174 7.50 2.05 8.57
C ILE A 174 8.33 1.27 9.59
N ARG A 175 7.92 1.28 10.87
CA ARG A 175 8.64 0.57 11.94
C ARG A 175 8.72 -0.94 11.69
N ASN A 176 7.60 -1.57 11.33
CA ASN A 176 7.56 -3.01 11.07
C ASN A 176 8.45 -3.36 9.88
N HIS A 177 8.44 -2.54 8.83
CA HIS A 177 9.30 -2.71 7.67
C HIS A 177 10.79 -2.62 8.06
N LEU A 178 11.19 -1.62 8.85
CA LEU A 178 12.58 -1.47 9.28
C LEU A 178 13.01 -2.64 10.18
N ALA A 179 12.18 -3.03 11.15
CA ALA A 179 12.47 -4.15 12.06
C ALA A 179 12.61 -5.50 11.32
N GLY A 180 11.90 -5.69 10.20
CA GLY A 180 11.96 -6.91 9.40
C GLY A 180 13.12 -6.97 8.40
N ASN A 181 13.64 -5.83 7.97
CA ASN A 181 14.59 -5.75 6.85
C ASN A 181 15.96 -5.18 7.21
N VAL A 182 16.10 -4.51 8.36
CA VAL A 182 17.37 -3.92 8.78
C VAL A 182 18.12 -4.87 9.71
N THR A 183 19.18 -5.49 9.21
CA THR A 183 20.04 -6.38 9.99
C THR A 183 20.88 -5.60 11.00
N GLY A 184 20.85 -6.03 12.26
CA GLY A 184 21.68 -5.45 13.33
C GLY A 184 21.03 -4.30 14.11
N ILE A 185 19.86 -3.79 13.70
CA ILE A 185 19.07 -2.86 14.50
C ILE A 185 17.97 -3.62 15.26
N THR A 186 18.18 -3.83 16.55
CA THR A 186 17.19 -4.47 17.44
C THR A 186 16.64 -3.52 18.50
N ARG A 187 17.21 -2.32 18.64
CA ARG A 187 16.80 -1.31 19.61
C ARG A 187 15.80 -0.34 18.99
N ASP A 188 14.68 -0.13 19.68
CA ASP A 188 13.62 0.77 19.23
C ASP A 188 14.10 2.22 19.04
N GLU A 189 15.06 2.69 19.84
CA GLU A 189 15.65 4.03 19.71
C GLU A 189 16.33 4.24 18.34
N ALA A 190 17.07 3.24 17.86
CA ALA A 190 17.74 3.32 16.57
C ALA A 190 16.73 3.25 15.40
N LEU A 191 15.67 2.45 15.53
CA LEU A 191 14.56 2.46 14.56
C LEU A 191 13.84 3.81 14.55
N ALA A 192 13.60 4.40 15.73
CA ALA A 192 12.98 5.71 15.86
C ALA A 192 13.83 6.80 15.20
N GLN A 193 15.16 6.76 15.35
CA GLN A 193 16.05 7.72 14.70
C GLN A 193 15.95 7.64 13.17
N GLU A 194 15.92 6.44 12.58
CA GLU A 194 15.73 6.30 11.13
C GLU A 194 14.38 6.83 10.66
N ILE A 195 13.31 6.59 11.43
CA ILE A 195 11.97 7.16 11.15
C ILE A 195 12.02 8.70 11.20
N VAL A 196 12.72 9.28 12.19
CA VAL A 196 12.90 10.73 12.32
C VAL A 196 13.65 11.29 11.11
N ASN A 197 14.76 10.66 10.71
CA ASN A 197 15.55 11.10 9.56
C ASN A 197 14.67 11.18 8.29
N VAL A 198 13.90 10.12 8.03
CA VAL A 198 12.98 10.04 6.89
C VAL A 198 11.87 11.10 6.99
N LEU A 199 11.33 11.33 8.19
CA LEU A 199 10.29 12.32 8.42
C LEU A 199 10.78 13.73 8.13
N PHE A 200 12.00 14.08 8.54
CA PHE A 200 12.59 15.39 8.25
C PHE A 200 12.85 15.59 6.76
N CYS A 201 13.26 14.56 6.02
CA CYS A 201 13.31 14.63 4.55
C CYS A 201 11.95 15.00 3.96
N LYS A 202 10.88 14.34 4.40
CA LYS A 202 9.52 14.62 3.93
C LYS A 202 9.10 16.05 4.27
N ILE A 203 9.28 16.48 5.52
CA ILE A 203 8.92 17.83 5.97
C ILE A 203 9.67 18.88 5.17
N TYR A 204 10.99 18.73 5.03
CA TYR A 204 11.80 19.67 4.26
C TYR A 204 11.31 19.79 2.82
N ASP A 205 11.07 18.67 2.15
CA ASP A 205 10.65 18.65 0.75
C ASP A 205 9.25 19.26 0.56
N GLU A 206 8.31 18.98 1.46
CA GLU A 206 6.96 19.59 1.46
C GLU A 206 6.97 21.10 1.76
N VAL A 207 7.90 21.58 2.57
CA VAL A 207 8.01 23.01 2.88
C VAL A 207 8.66 23.78 1.72
N ASN A 208 9.66 23.19 1.07
CA ASN A 208 10.54 23.91 0.13
C ASN A 208 10.22 23.68 -1.36
N THR A 209 9.31 22.76 -1.70
CA THR A 209 8.90 22.52 -3.10
C THR A 209 7.78 23.48 -3.52
N GLY A 210 7.81 24.01 -4.74
CA GLY A 210 6.73 24.85 -5.30
C GLY A 210 5.37 24.13 -5.32
N VAL A 211 4.26 24.87 -5.28
CA VAL A 211 2.90 24.29 -5.26
C VAL A 211 2.65 23.34 -6.44
N ASP A 212 3.13 23.72 -7.62
CA ASP A 212 2.96 23.00 -8.88
C ASP A 212 4.16 22.10 -9.25
N GLU A 213 5.18 22.05 -8.42
CA GLU A 213 6.39 21.26 -8.64
C GLU A 213 6.24 19.84 -8.08
N VAL A 214 6.91 18.89 -8.72
CA VAL A 214 6.96 17.50 -8.28
C VAL A 214 7.89 17.38 -7.07
N VAL A 215 7.42 16.69 -6.04
CA VAL A 215 8.17 16.48 -4.79
C VAL A 215 9.39 15.57 -5.02
N THR A 216 10.48 15.85 -4.31
CA THR A 216 11.72 15.04 -4.35
C THR A 216 11.58 13.79 -3.50
N PHE A 217 10.89 13.89 -2.38
CA PHE A 217 10.55 12.80 -1.48
C PHE A 217 9.43 11.96 -2.10
N ARG A 218 9.81 11.11 -3.06
CA ARG A 218 8.92 10.12 -3.71
C ARG A 218 9.63 8.81 -4.04
N SER A 219 8.83 7.78 -4.32
CA SER A 219 9.25 6.55 -4.99
C SER A 219 8.31 6.29 -6.18
N GLY A 220 8.86 6.33 -7.39
CA GLY A 220 8.11 6.29 -8.64
C GLY A 220 7.89 4.90 -9.23
N HIS A 221 6.89 4.78 -10.10
CA HIS A 221 6.76 3.60 -10.97
C HIS A 221 8.01 3.41 -11.84
N ASN A 222 8.51 2.17 -11.94
CA ASN A 222 9.74 1.78 -12.65
C ASN A 222 11.02 2.50 -12.21
N GLU A 223 11.02 3.12 -11.04
CA GLU A 223 12.21 3.72 -10.47
C GLU A 223 13.02 2.67 -9.71
N SER A 224 14.34 2.66 -9.90
CA SER A 224 15.17 1.68 -9.20
C SER A 224 15.30 2.06 -7.70
N PRO A 225 15.32 1.08 -6.77
CA PRO A 225 15.53 1.37 -5.36
C PRO A 225 16.84 2.11 -5.07
N LYS A 226 17.87 1.93 -5.92
CA LYS A 226 19.14 2.64 -5.80
C LYS A 226 19.01 4.12 -6.13
N ASP A 227 18.21 4.47 -7.13
CA ASP A 227 17.98 5.86 -7.50
C ASP A 227 17.13 6.58 -6.44
N VAL A 228 16.10 5.90 -5.91
CA VAL A 228 15.32 6.41 -4.76
C VAL A 228 16.25 6.65 -3.57
N GLN A 229 17.04 5.65 -3.18
CA GLN A 229 17.99 5.78 -2.08
C GLN A 229 18.93 6.95 -2.29
N LYS A 230 19.57 7.05 -3.46
CA LYS A 230 20.49 8.14 -3.79
C LYS A 230 19.81 9.51 -3.64
N ARG A 231 18.60 9.68 -4.18
CA ARG A 231 17.84 10.93 -4.10
C ARG A 231 17.52 11.33 -2.66
N ILE A 232 17.06 10.40 -1.84
CA ILE A 232 16.68 10.73 -0.46
C ILE A 232 17.91 10.92 0.43
N LEU A 233 19.02 10.21 0.18
CA LEU A 233 20.29 10.49 0.83
C LEU A 233 20.83 11.88 0.48
N ASP A 234 20.79 12.25 -0.80
CA ASP A 234 21.20 13.58 -1.25
C ASP A 234 20.35 14.69 -0.60
N LEU A 235 19.03 14.50 -0.57
CA LEU A 235 18.10 15.39 0.14
C LEU A 235 18.47 15.52 1.64
N PHE A 236 18.75 14.40 2.30
CA PHE A 236 19.07 14.42 3.72
C PHE A 236 20.41 15.12 4.01
N GLU A 237 21.48 14.68 3.36
CA GLU A 237 22.84 15.16 3.61
C GLU A 237 23.01 16.63 3.19
N ASN A 238 22.48 17.01 2.03
CA ASN A 238 22.76 18.32 1.43
C ASN A 238 21.69 19.37 1.71
N LYS A 239 20.51 18.99 2.22
CA LYS A 239 19.40 19.92 2.46
C LYS A 239 18.90 19.87 3.90
N VAL A 240 18.58 18.69 4.41
CA VAL A 240 18.02 18.53 5.77
C VAL A 240 19.05 18.81 6.86
N LYS A 241 20.24 18.19 6.83
CA LYS A 241 21.26 18.41 7.85
C LYS A 241 21.67 19.88 8.00
N PRO A 242 21.91 20.64 6.91
CA PRO A 242 22.22 22.06 7.03
C PRO A 242 21.08 22.90 7.60
N GLU A 243 19.82 22.61 7.23
CA GLU A 243 18.63 23.35 7.69
C GLU A 243 18.35 23.11 9.19
N TYR A 244 18.55 21.87 9.65
CA TYR A 244 18.23 21.43 11.02
C TYR A 244 19.49 20.98 11.77
N ALA A 245 20.55 21.80 11.72
CA ALA A 245 21.86 21.48 12.30
C ALA A 245 21.84 21.35 13.84
N ASP A 246 20.84 21.94 14.49
CA ASP A 246 20.55 21.81 15.92
C ASP A 246 19.99 20.43 16.29
N VAL A 247 19.28 19.79 15.36
CA VAL A 247 18.73 18.43 15.49
C VAL A 247 19.74 17.37 15.04
N PHE A 248 20.46 17.63 13.93
CA PHE A 248 21.41 16.70 13.34
C PHE A 248 22.85 17.20 13.52
N LEU A 249 23.44 16.93 14.69
CA LEU A 249 24.84 17.26 14.97
C LEU A 249 25.77 16.57 13.95
N THR A 250 26.83 17.28 13.56
CA THR A 250 27.81 16.93 12.51
C THR A 250 28.48 15.56 12.65
N GLU A 251 28.45 14.94 13.84
CA GLU A 251 29.00 13.59 14.08
C GLU A 251 28.01 12.45 13.83
N THR A 252 26.76 12.75 13.46
CA THR A 252 25.77 11.72 13.16
C THR A 252 26.05 11.12 11.77
N LEU A 253 26.89 10.09 11.72
CA LEU A 253 27.01 9.19 10.57
C LEU A 253 25.68 8.44 10.40
N SER A 254 24.75 9.08 9.70
CA SER A 254 23.42 8.55 9.41
C SER A 254 23.56 7.65 8.20
N ARG A 255 23.69 6.35 8.45
CA ARG A 255 23.60 5.34 7.40
C ARG A 255 22.13 5.19 7.06
N LEU A 256 21.53 6.16 6.39
CA LEU A 256 20.11 6.12 6.00
C LEU A 256 19.87 4.89 5.13
N MET A 257 19.29 3.85 5.73
CA MET A 257 19.05 2.55 5.09
C MET A 257 17.72 2.60 4.31
N LEU A 258 17.66 3.50 3.34
CA LEU A 258 16.48 3.78 2.51
C LEU A 258 16.16 2.71 1.46
N THR A 259 16.84 1.57 1.45
CA THR A 259 16.79 0.65 0.31
C THR A 259 15.39 0.11 -0.01
N VAL A 260 14.38 0.22 0.86
CA VAL A 260 13.06 -0.38 0.58
C VAL A 260 11.87 0.28 1.29
N LEU A 261 11.90 1.56 1.68
CA LEU A 261 10.69 2.17 2.27
C LEU A 261 9.65 2.48 1.18
N PRO A 262 8.41 1.92 1.24
CA PRO A 262 7.31 2.41 0.41
C PRO A 262 7.06 3.86 0.85
N MET A 263 7.31 4.80 -0.07
CA MET A 263 7.22 6.22 0.26
C MET A 263 5.76 6.65 0.21
N TRP A 264 5.28 7.16 1.34
CA TRP A 264 3.89 7.52 1.63
C TRP A 264 3.58 8.98 1.31
#